data_AF-A0A433P911-F1
#
_entry.id   AF-A0A433P911-F1
#
_cell.length_a   1.000
_cell.length_b   1.000
_cell.length_c   1.000
_cell.angle_alpha   90.00
_cell.angle_beta   90.00
_cell.angle_gamma   90.00
#
_symmetry.space_group_name_H-M   'P 1'
#
loop_
_entity.id
_entity.type
_entity.pdbx_description
1 polymer ?
#
loop_
_entity_poly.entity_id
_entity_poly.type
_entity_poly.pdbx_seq_one_letter_code
_entity_poly.pdbx_strand_id
1 'polypeptide(L)'
;MSSSSSPTYPNDDPVICHWDSCNLTFTTLPELASHLSEDHIGWKKPSYTCEWEGCSRKSMQQQSRFALIAHLRSHTGEKPYDCPRPECEKS
;
A
#
# COMPACT_ATOMS: atom_id res chain seq x y z
N MET A 1 33.25 -6.27 -9.20
CA MET A 1 31.81 -6.36 -9.49
C MET A 1 31.20 -7.09 -8.31
N SER A 2 30.81 -6.35 -7.27
CA SER A 2 30.31 -6.94 -6.02
C SER A 2 28.80 -6.91 -6.05
N SER A 3 28.21 -8.06 -6.34
CA SER A 3 26.79 -8.34 -6.19
C SER A 3 26.44 -8.28 -4.71
N SER A 4 25.69 -7.25 -4.30
CA SER A 4 25.11 -7.18 -2.97
C SER A 4 23.89 -8.09 -2.92
N SER A 5 24.10 -9.36 -2.60
CA SER A 5 23.04 -10.31 -2.29
C SER A 5 22.60 -10.08 -0.84
N SER A 6 21.51 -9.34 -0.66
CA SER A 6 20.84 -9.17 0.64
C SER A 6 20.21 -10.51 1.09
N PRO A 7 20.21 -10.82 2.40
CA PRO A 7 19.66 -12.06 2.92
C PRO A 7 18.15 -12.15 2.65
N THR A 8 17.74 -13.12 1.84
CA THR A 8 16.34 -13.42 1.56
C THR A 8 15.78 -14.17 2.77
N TYR A 9 15.03 -13.47 3.62
CA TYR A 9 14.15 -14.13 4.59
C TYR A 9 12.96 -14.73 3.80
N PRO A 10 12.68 -16.04 3.91
CA PRO A 10 11.71 -16.73 3.05
C PRO A 10 10.22 -16.48 3.41
N ASN A 11 9.90 -15.42 4.16
CA ASN A 11 8.59 -15.23 4.78
C ASN A 11 8.02 -13.81 4.71
N ASP A 12 8.61 -12.90 3.93
CA ASP A 12 8.02 -11.59 3.67
C ASP A 12 7.38 -11.62 2.28
N ASP A 13 6.06 -11.77 2.21
CA ASP A 13 5.33 -11.73 0.96
C ASP A 13 5.53 -10.35 0.31
N PRO A 14 6.11 -10.28 -0.91
CA PRO A 14 6.41 -9.01 -1.53
C PRO A 14 5.13 -8.21 -1.75
N VAL A 15 5.11 -6.97 -1.27
CA VAL A 15 3.93 -6.11 -1.39
C VAL A 15 3.95 -5.37 -2.73
N ILE A 16 2.90 -5.53 -3.52
CA ILE A 16 2.80 -4.97 -4.86
C ILE A 16 1.81 -3.80 -4.84
N CYS A 17 2.22 -2.68 -5.42
CA CYS A 17 1.34 -1.53 -5.63
C CYS A 17 0.39 -1.81 -6.80
N HIS A 18 -0.91 -1.91 -6.52
CA HIS A 18 -1.95 -2.05 -7.54
C HIS A 18 -2.65 -0.72 -7.85
N TRP A 19 -1.95 0.40 -7.65
CA TRP A 19 -2.47 1.72 -7.95
C TRP A 19 -2.36 2.02 -9.44
N ASP A 20 -3.48 2.24 -10.14
CA ASP A 20 -3.52 2.66 -11.56
C ASP A 20 -2.41 2.06 -12.46
N SER A 21 -2.23 0.74 -12.43
CA SER A 21 -1.18 0.03 -13.21
C SER A 21 0.28 0.36 -12.82
N CYS A 22 0.54 0.75 -11.57
CA CYS A 22 1.88 1.03 -11.04
C CYS A 22 2.75 -0.24 -10.99
N ASN A 23 2.21 -1.35 -10.47
CA ASN A 23 2.86 -2.67 -10.41
C ASN A 23 4.27 -2.69 -9.77
N LEU A 24 4.62 -1.67 -9.00
CA LEU A 24 5.88 -1.62 -8.25
C LEU A 24 5.85 -2.61 -7.09
N THR A 25 6.94 -3.35 -6.94
CA THR A 25 7.11 -4.34 -5.88
C THR A 25 8.02 -3.78 -4.81
N PHE A 26 7.58 -3.86 -3.55
CA PHE A 26 8.34 -3.41 -2.40
C PHE A 26 8.60 -4.57 -1.46
N THR A 27 9.71 -4.47 -0.74
CA THR A 27 10.11 -5.45 0.28
C THR A 27 9.54 -5.14 1.66
N THR A 28 8.91 -3.98 1.84
CA THR A 28 8.31 -3.60 3.12
C THR A 28 7.07 -2.73 2.90
N LEU A 29 6.08 -2.86 3.80
CA LEU A 29 4.90 -2.00 3.86
C LEU A 29 5.20 -0.50 3.98
N PRO A 30 6.10 -0.03 4.87
CA PRO A 30 6.42 1.40 4.97
C PRO A 30 6.99 1.98 3.67
N GLU A 31 7.75 1.21 2.89
CA GLU A 31 8.22 1.66 1.57
C GLU A 31 7.07 1.87 0.59
N LEU A 32 6.13 0.93 0.51
CA LEU A 32 4.92 1.07 -0.29
C LEU A 32 4.06 2.25 0.18
N ALA A 33 3.90 2.44 1.49
CA ALA A 33 3.13 3.56 2.05
C ALA A 33 3.75 4.92 1.71
N SER A 34 5.08 5.03 1.81
CA SER A 34 5.81 6.24 1.40
C SER A 34 5.61 6.51 -0.09
N HIS A 35 5.80 5.49 -0.93
CA HIS A 35 5.58 5.55 -2.37
C HIS A 35 4.16 6.03 -2.72
N LEU A 36 3.11 5.45 -2.14
CA LEU A 36 1.73 5.88 -2.35
C LEU A 36 1.54 7.36 -1.99
N SER A 37 2.17 7.79 -0.89
CA SER A 37 2.00 9.13 -0.36
C SER A 37 2.69 10.21 -1.19
N GLU A 38 3.82 9.87 -1.82
CA GLU A 38 4.67 10.78 -2.60
C GLU A 38 4.33 10.75 -4.10
N ASP A 39 4.16 9.56 -4.66
CA ASP A 39 4.04 9.31 -6.10
C ASP A 39 2.58 9.39 -6.57
N HIS A 40 1.65 8.84 -5.79
CA HIS A 40 0.23 8.74 -6.17
C HIS A 40 -0.64 9.84 -5.56
N ILE A 41 -0.59 10.00 -4.24
CA ILE A 41 -1.38 10.99 -3.52
C ILE A 41 -0.79 12.38 -3.71
N GLY A 42 0.52 12.51 -3.52
CA GLY A 42 1.25 13.77 -3.56
C GLY A 42 0.72 14.82 -2.56
N TRP A 43 1.32 16.02 -2.59
CA TRP A 43 0.90 17.13 -1.72
C TRP A 43 0.04 18.19 -2.43
N LYS A 44 0.04 18.21 -3.77
CA LYS A 44 -0.51 19.32 -4.58
C LYS A 44 -1.71 18.95 -5.43
N LYS A 45 -2.50 17.94 -5.05
CA LYS A 45 -3.73 17.60 -5.78
C LYS A 45 -4.93 18.33 -5.19
N PRO A 46 -5.82 18.91 -6.03
CA PRO A 46 -7.04 19.55 -5.56
C PRO A 46 -8.06 18.54 -5.00
N SER A 47 -7.91 17.27 -5.38
CA SER A 47 -8.78 16.17 -4.97
C SER A 47 -7.96 14.94 -4.60
N TYR A 48 -8.34 14.31 -3.48
CA TYR A 48 -7.74 13.06 -3.00
C TYR A 48 -8.65 11.90 -3.39
N THR A 49 -8.37 11.23 -4.50
CA THR A 49 -9.17 10.08 -4.98
C THR A 49 -8.33 8.81 -4.89
N CYS A 50 -8.97 7.71 -4.52
CA CYS A 50 -8.34 6.40 -4.61
C CYS A 50 -8.40 5.92 -6.07
N GLU A 51 -7.28 5.46 -6.62
CA GLU A 51 -7.21 4.89 -7.98
C GLU A 51 -6.73 3.43 -7.96
N TRP A 52 -6.82 2.79 -6.79
CA TRP A 52 -6.46 1.40 -6.61
C TRP A 52 -7.33 0.47 -7.46
N GLU A 53 -6.70 -0.55 -8.04
CA GLU A 53 -7.35 -1.54 -8.89
C GLU A 53 -8.38 -2.36 -8.10
N GLY A 54 -9.62 -2.41 -8.58
CA GLY A 54 -10.70 -3.11 -7.88
C GLY A 54 -11.25 -2.37 -6.64
N CYS A 55 -10.83 -1.13 -6.37
CA CYS A 55 -11.41 -0.37 -5.27
C CYS A 55 -12.86 0.05 -5.54
N SER A 56 -13.78 -0.33 -4.66
CA SER A 56 -15.19 0.09 -4.74
C SER A 56 -15.40 1.60 -4.60
N ARG A 57 -14.42 2.31 -4.04
CA ARG A 57 -14.40 3.79 -3.91
C ARG A 57 -13.43 4.44 -4.90
N LYS A 58 -13.07 3.74 -5.99
CA LYS A 58 -12.31 4.34 -7.09
C LYS A 58 -13.06 5.58 -7.61
N SER A 59 -12.35 6.67 -7.88
CA SER A 59 -12.89 7.99 -8.27
C SER A 59 -13.70 8.77 -7.22
N MET A 60 -13.89 8.23 -6.01
CA MET A 60 -14.58 8.97 -4.94
C MET A 60 -13.61 9.90 -4.22
N GLN A 61 -13.93 11.20 -4.21
CA GLN A 61 -13.14 12.19 -3.49
C GLN A 61 -13.19 11.92 -1.98
N GLN A 62 -12.01 11.83 -1.37
CA GLN A 62 -11.85 11.77 0.07
C GLN A 62 -11.86 13.18 0.65
N GLN A 63 -12.33 13.29 1.90
CA GLN A 63 -12.43 14.58 2.60
C GLN A 63 -11.06 15.23 2.85
N SER A 64 -10.01 14.42 2.97
CA SER A 64 -8.65 14.89 3.21
C SER A 64 -7.61 13.85 2.79
N ARG A 65 -6.35 14.29 2.70
CA ARG A 65 -5.20 13.40 2.50
C ARG A 65 -5.14 12.29 3.54
N PHE A 66 -5.36 12.63 4.81
CA PHE A 66 -5.33 11.66 5.91
C PHE A 66 -6.40 10.58 5.75
N ALA A 67 -7.61 10.96 5.31
CA ALA A 67 -8.68 9.99 5.03
C ALA A 67 -8.29 9.03 3.90
N LEU A 68 -7.66 9.54 2.84
CA LEU A 68 -7.15 8.70 1.76
C LEU A 68 -6.05 7.76 2.24
N ILE A 69 -5.02 8.25 2.94
CA ILE A 69 -3.94 7.42 3.51
C ILE A 69 -4.51 6.31 4.41
N ALA A 70 -5.46 6.65 5.29
CA ALA A 70 -6.10 5.67 6.15
C ALA A 70 -6.88 4.61 5.35
N HIS A 71 -7.52 5.00 4.24
CA HIS A 71 -8.18 4.08 3.33
C HIS A 71 -7.19 3.14 2.61
N LEU A 72 -6.01 3.62 2.23
CA LEU A 72 -5.01 2.79 1.54
C LEU A 72 -4.44 1.68 2.41
N ARG A 73 -4.44 1.84 3.74
CA ARG A 73 -4.06 0.77 4.68
C ARG A 73 -4.90 -0.49 4.50
N SER A 74 -6.16 -0.35 4.06
CA SER A 74 -7.03 -1.50 3.75
C SER A 74 -6.62 -2.22 2.47
N HIS A 75 -5.95 -1.55 1.54
CA HIS A 75 -5.43 -2.14 0.30
C HIS A 75 -4.05 -2.75 0.48
N THR A 76 -3.18 -2.05 1.22
CA THR A 76 -1.82 -2.51 1.51
C THR A 76 -1.79 -3.59 2.59
N GLY A 77 -2.88 -3.77 3.35
CA GLY A 77 -2.92 -4.72 4.44
C GLY A 77 -2.02 -4.35 5.62
N GLU A 78 -1.67 -3.06 5.77
CA GLU A 78 -0.92 -2.54 6.93
C GLU A 78 -1.71 -2.79 8.23
N LYS A 79 -1.51 -3.96 8.83
CA LYS A 79 -2.09 -4.34 10.11
C LYS A 79 -0.97 -4.29 11.16
N PRO A 80 -0.84 -3.19 11.94
CA PRO A 80 0.20 -3.09 12.97
C PRO A 80 -0.01 -4.04 14.16
N TYR A 81 -1.11 -4.80 14.18
CA TYR A 81 -1.39 -5.81 15.17
C TYR A 81 -1.65 -7.12 14.45
N ASP A 82 -0.63 -7.98 14.40
CA ASP A 82 -0.84 -9.42 14.26
C ASP A 82 -1.94 -9.81 15.26
N CYS A 83 -3.09 -10.22 14.73
CA CYS A 83 -4.09 -10.81 15.58
C CYS A 83 -3.56 -12.21 15.91
N PRO A 84 -3.27 -12.56 17.18
CA PRO A 84 -2.75 -13.88 17.56
C PRO A 84 -3.80 -15.00 17.38
N ARG A 85 -4.87 -14.74 16.64
CA ARG A 85 -5.97 -15.65 16.36
C ARG A 85 -5.66 -16.36 15.04
N PRO A 86 -5.45 -17.68 15.04
CA PRO A 86 -5.15 -18.47 13.84
C PRO A 86 -6.34 -18.62 12.87
N GLU A 87 -7.34 -17.74 12.94
CA GLU A 87 -8.57 -17.79 12.15
C GLU A 87 -8.97 -16.39 11.68
N CYS A 88 -7.99 -15.61 11.22
CA CYS A 88 -8.25 -14.38 10.49
C CYS A 88 -7.62 -14.48 9.11
N GLU A 89 -7.83 -15.62 8.45
CA GLU A 89 -7.80 -15.64 7.01
C GLU A 89 -9.09 -14.98 6.52
N LYS A 90 -8.91 -13.95 5.70
CA LYS A 90 -9.83 -13.59 4.62
C LYS A 90 -11.02 -12.70 4.99
N SER A 91 -10.94 -11.45 4.53
CA SER A 91 -11.80 -10.96 3.44
C SER A 91 -11.25 -9.64 2.91
#